data_AF-A0A072VIR2-F1
#
_entry.id   AF-A0A072VIR2-F1
#
_cell.length_a   1.000
_cell.length_b   1.000
_cell.length_c   1.000
_cell.angle_alpha   90.00
_cell.angle_beta   90.00
_cell.angle_gamma   90.00
#
_symmetry.space_group_name_H-M   'P 1'
#
loop_
_entity.id
_entity.type
_entity.pdbx_description
1 polymer ?
#
loop_
_entity_poly.entity_id
_entity_poly.type
_entity_poly.pdbx_seq_one_letter_code
_entity_poly.pdbx_strand_id
1 'polypeptide(L)'
;MDMKKDHQDVVTLDVHATKDLLDSSGYNYLDVRTVEEFNKSHVENAINVPYLFSTEEGRVKNPDFVNQVEAIYKSEDHLIVACNAGGRSSRAWVDLHNSVSL
;
A
#
# COMPACT_ATOMS: atom_id res chain seq x y z
N MET A 1 -4.62 25.48 19.23
CA MET A 1 -3.65 24.40 19.47
C MET A 1 -3.33 23.80 18.12
N ASP A 2 -2.24 24.24 17.54
CA ASP A 2 -1.78 23.91 16.20
C ASP A 2 -1.32 22.46 16.19
N MET A 3 -2.19 21.57 15.70
CA MET A 3 -1.82 20.19 15.39
C MET A 3 -0.81 20.23 14.25
N LYS A 4 0.45 20.00 14.60
CA LYS A 4 1.53 19.75 13.65
C LYS A 4 1.08 18.60 12.76
N LYS A 5 0.76 18.93 11.52
CA LYS A 5 0.53 17.96 10.45
C LYS A 5 1.89 17.33 10.21
N ASP A 6 2.12 16.18 10.84
CA ASP A 6 3.33 15.39 10.66
C ASP A 6 3.36 15.02 9.18
N HIS A 7 4.23 15.70 8.43
CA HIS A 7 4.50 15.36 7.05
C HIS A 7 5.13 13.97 7.11
N GLN A 8 4.31 12.92 6.89
CA GLN A 8 4.84 11.57 6.74
C GLN A 8 5.75 11.56 5.51
N ASP A 9 7.04 11.69 5.77
CA ASP A 9 8.10 11.47 4.81
C ASP A 9 7.93 10.07 4.23
N VAL A 10 7.90 9.98 2.89
CA VAL A 10 7.86 8.69 2.20
C VAL A 10 9.20 8.01 2.41
N VAL A 11 9.27 7.10 3.38
CA VAL A 11 10.47 6.30 3.63
C VAL A 11 10.43 5.10 2.71
N THR A 12 11.41 5.02 1.80
CA THR A 12 11.64 3.80 1.02
C THR A 12 12.38 2.81 1.91
N LEU A 13 11.78 1.64 2.13
CA LEU A 13 12.35 0.58 2.96
C LEU A 13 12.97 -0.50 2.06
N ASP A 14 14.13 -1.03 2.47
CA ASP A 14 14.64 -2.25 1.88
C ASP A 14 13.93 -3.49 2.48
N VAL A 15 14.15 -4.66 1.87
CA VAL A 15 13.47 -5.91 2.25
C VAL A 15 13.76 -6.37 3.69
N HIS A 16 14.96 -6.11 4.22
CA HIS A 16 15.33 -6.46 5.59
C HIS A 16 14.68 -5.49 6.58
N ALA A 17 14.78 -4.18 6.33
CA ALA A 17 14.11 -3.17 7.14
C ALA A 17 12.58 -3.37 7.17
N THR A 18 11.99 -3.77 6.04
CA THR A 18 10.57 -4.11 5.95
C THR A 18 10.23 -5.30 6.84
N LYS A 19 11.04 -6.36 6.81
CA LYS A 19 10.84 -7.54 7.66
C LYS A 19 10.91 -7.18 9.14
N ASP A 20 11.94 -6.43 9.55
CA ASP A 20 12.10 -6.03 10.95
C ASP A 20 10.91 -5.21 11.47
N LEU A 21 10.34 -4.34 10.64
CA LEU A 21 9.15 -3.55 10.97
C LEU A 21 7.87 -4.39 11.07
N LEU A 22 7.71 -5.38 10.19
CA LEU A 22 6.59 -6.32 10.27
C LEU A 22 6.67 -7.19 11.53
N ASP A 23 7.87 -7.63 11.90
CA ASP A 23 8.09 -8.48 13.06
C ASP A 23 8.01 -7.69 14.39
N SER A 24 8.37 -6.40 14.40
CA SER A 24 8.57 -5.64 15.64
C SER A 24 7.53 -4.57 15.95
N SER A 25 6.76 -4.10 14.96
CA SER A 25 6.16 -2.76 15.07
C SER A 25 4.68 -2.64 14.67
N GLY A 26 3.97 -3.74 14.43
CA GLY A 26 2.52 -3.69 14.16
C GLY A 26 2.17 -2.96 12.85
N TYR A 27 3.10 -2.90 11.90
CA TYR A 27 2.85 -2.34 10.58
C TYR A 27 2.02 -3.30 9.75
N ASN A 28 1.06 -2.76 9.01
CA ASN A 28 0.26 -3.52 8.07
C ASN A 28 0.97 -3.57 6.72
N TYR A 29 0.99 -4.75 6.10
CA TYR A 29 1.57 -4.92 4.77
C TYR A 29 0.48 -4.91 3.70
N LEU A 30 0.42 -3.82 2.92
CA LEU A 30 -0.46 -3.70 1.77
C LEU A 30 0.28 -4.06 0.49
N ASP A 31 -0.09 -5.19 -0.10
CA ASP A 31 0.39 -5.60 -1.40
C ASP A 31 -0.51 -5.02 -2.50
N VAL A 32 0.06 -4.17 -3.36
CA VAL A 32 -0.68 -3.51 -4.45
C VAL A 32 -0.52 -4.19 -5.82
N ARG A 33 0.09 -5.38 -5.84
CA ARG A 33 0.20 -6.20 -7.05
C ARG A 33 -1.17 -6.75 -7.43
N THR A 34 -1.24 -7.36 -8.62
CA THR A 34 -2.48 -8.05 -9.00
C THR A 34 -2.78 -9.24 -8.11
N VAL A 35 -4.07 -9.58 -8.03
CA VAL A 35 -4.57 -10.76 -7.34
C VAL A 35 -3.83 -12.02 -7.79
N GLU A 36 -3.54 -12.15 -9.09
CA GLU A 36 -2.80 -13.29 -9.63
C GLU A 36 -1.35 -13.35 -9.14
N GLU A 37 -0.66 -12.21 -9.03
CA GLU A 37 0.69 -12.13 -8.47
C GLU A 37 0.69 -12.48 -6.98
N PHE A 38 -0.30 -11.99 -6.24
CA PHE A 38 -0.45 -12.24 -4.81
C PHE A 38 -0.79 -13.71 -4.51
N ASN A 39 -1.68 -14.32 -5.28
CA ASN A 39 -2.08 -15.72 -5.12
C ASN A 39 -0.95 -16.70 -5.44
N LYS A 40 -0.01 -16.32 -6.32
CA LYS A 40 1.19 -17.14 -6.58
C LYS A 40 2.11 -17.19 -5.36
N SER A 41 2.31 -16.06 -4.69
CA SER A 41 3.08 -15.96 -3.46
C SER A 41 2.92 -14.57 -2.84
N HIS A 42 2.79 -14.53 -1.53
CA HIS A 42 2.68 -13.31 -0.74
C HIS A 42 3.35 -13.46 0.62
N VAL A 43 3.59 -12.31 1.25
CA VAL A 43 4.07 -12.24 2.64
C VAL A 43 2.92 -12.63 3.58
N GLU A 44 3.22 -13.35 4.65
CA GLU A 44 2.21 -13.75 5.62
C GLU A 44 1.52 -12.51 6.24
N ASN A 45 0.19 -12.59 6.45
CA ASN A 45 -0.65 -11.50 6.95
C ASN A 45 -0.73 -10.26 6.03
N ALA A 46 -0.18 -10.31 4.82
CA ALA A 46 -0.37 -9.26 3.83
C ALA A 46 -1.83 -9.21 3.37
N ILE A 47 -2.34 -7.99 3.17
CA ILE A 47 -3.62 -7.76 2.51
C ILE A 47 -3.34 -7.29 1.09
N ASN A 48 -4.07 -7.85 0.13
CA ASN A 48 -3.96 -7.44 -1.27
C ASN A 48 -5.10 -6.50 -1.64
N VAL A 49 -4.75 -5.29 -2.07
CA VAL A 49 -5.66 -4.41 -2.81
C VAL A 49 -4.95 -4.03 -4.11
N PRO A 50 -5.33 -4.64 -5.26
CA PRO A 50 -4.66 -4.39 -6.52
C PRO A 50 -4.77 -2.93 -6.94
N TYR A 51 -3.63 -2.28 -7.19
CA TYR A 51 -3.63 -0.94 -7.77
C TYR A 51 -3.97 -0.95 -9.27
N LEU A 52 -3.56 -2.03 -9.94
CA LEU A 52 -3.90 -2.33 -11.33
C LEU A 52 -4.50 -3.73 -11.38
N PHE A 53 -5.50 -3.95 -12.22
CA PHE A 53 -6.01 -5.26 -12.61
C PHE A 53 -5.31 -5.77 -13.86
N SER A 54 -5.16 -7.10 -13.99
CA SER A 54 -4.83 -7.71 -15.29
C SER A 54 -6.14 -8.00 -16.02
N THR A 55 -6.25 -7.54 -17.24
CA THR A 55 -7.35 -7.85 -18.17
C THR A 55 -6.76 -8.38 -19.47
N GLU A 56 -7.60 -8.91 -20.36
CA GLU A 56 -7.18 -9.35 -21.69
C GLU A 56 -6.58 -8.20 -22.52
N GLU A 57 -7.01 -6.97 -22.26
CA GLU A 57 -6.54 -5.75 -22.93
C GLU A 57 -5.29 -5.14 -22.27
N GLY A 58 -4.79 -5.71 -21.16
CA GLY A 58 -3.58 -5.29 -20.48
C GLY A 58 -3.81 -4.92 -19.01
N ARG A 59 -3.12 -3.88 -18.52
CA ARG A 59 -3.24 -3.43 -17.13
C ARG A 59 -4.20 -2.25 -17.04
N VAL A 60 -5.25 -2.38 -16.23
CA VAL A 60 -6.26 -1.33 -16.03
C VAL A 60 -6.19 -0.83 -14.58
N LYS A 61 -6.26 0.49 -14.37
CA LYS A 61 -6.23 1.07 -13.02
C LYS A 61 -7.49 0.67 -12.25
N ASN A 62 -7.32 0.28 -10.98
CA ASN A 62 -8.44 0.04 -10.09
C ASN A 62 -9.03 1.39 -9.64
N PRO A 63 -10.26 1.77 -10.08
CA PRO A 63 -10.85 3.05 -9.71
C PRO A 63 -11.25 3.09 -8.23
N ASP A 64 -11.49 1.93 -7.63
CA ASP A 64 -11.94 1.80 -6.23
C ASP A 64 -10.79 1.59 -5.26
N PHE A 65 -9.53 1.68 -5.72
CA PHE A 65 -8.34 1.36 -4.92
C PHE A 65 -8.33 2.10 -3.57
N VAL A 66 -8.53 3.42 -3.59
CA VAL A 66 -8.52 4.24 -2.36
C VAL A 66 -9.64 3.82 -1.41
N ASN A 67 -10.88 3.71 -1.92
CA ASN A 67 -12.03 3.31 -1.11
C ASN A 67 -11.84 1.92 -0.47
N GLN A 68 -11.24 0.98 -1.21
CA GLN A 68 -10.94 -0.36 -0.71
C GLN A 68 -9.89 -0.35 0.40
N VAL A 69 -8.86 0.49 0.28
CA VAL A 69 -7.83 0.65 1.31
C VAL A 69 -8.42 1.32 2.56
N GLU A 70 -9.20 2.39 2.41
CA GLU A 70 -9.84 3.12 3.51
C GLU A 70 -10.91 2.30 4.25
N ALA A 71 -11.52 1.31 3.57
CA ALA A 71 -12.45 0.37 4.21
C ALA A 71 -11.74 -0.64 5.14
N ILE A 72 -10.42 -0.84 4.95
CA ILE A 72 -9.61 -1.83 5.68
C ILE A 72 -8.74 -1.13 6.73
N TYR A 73 -8.16 0.01 6.39
CA TYR A 73 -7.20 0.74 7.19
C TYR A 73 -7.67 2.15 7.51
N LYS A 74 -7.34 2.62 8.69
CA LYS A 74 -7.58 3.99 9.16
C LYS A 74 -6.36 4.86 8.90
N SER A 75 -6.54 6.17 8.90
CA SER A 75 -5.44 7.14 8.73
C SER A 75 -4.35 7.06 9.81
N GLU A 76 -4.65 6.44 10.96
CA GLU A 76 -3.72 6.23 12.07
C GLU A 76 -2.91 4.94 11.93
N ASP A 77 -3.31 4.04 11.02
CA ASP A 77 -2.63 2.76 10.84
C ASP A 77 -1.29 2.96 10.11
N HIS A 78 -0.26 2.28 10.60
CA HIS A 78 1.03 2.26 9.95
C HIS A 78 1.01 1.28 8.78
N LEU A 79 1.12 1.79 7.55
CA LEU A 79 0.99 1.01 6.33
C LEU A 79 2.29 0.93 5.54
N ILE A 80 2.72 -0.27 5.20
CA ILE A 80 3.78 -0.53 4.22
C ILE A 80 3.12 -0.88 2.89
N VAL A 81 3.21 0.03 1.92
CA VAL A 81 2.67 -0.19 0.58
C VAL A 81 3.75 -0.78 -0.30
N ALA A 82 3.56 -2.01 -0.75
CA ALA A 82 4.58 -2.77 -1.46
C ALA A 82 4.12 -3.23 -2.84
N CYS A 83 5.06 -3.24 -3.78
CA CYS A 83 4.92 -3.88 -5.08
C CYS A 83 6.25 -4.49 -5.52
N ASN A 84 6.27 -5.16 -6.69
CA ASN A 84 7.45 -5.91 -7.13
C ASN A 84 8.72 -5.06 -7.37
N ALA A 85 8.58 -3.82 -7.86
CA ALA A 85 9.72 -2.98 -8.29
C ALA A 85 9.61 -1.52 -7.82
N GLY A 86 8.76 -1.23 -6.82
CA GLY A 86 8.52 0.12 -6.29
C GLY A 86 7.58 1.02 -7.12
N GLY A 87 7.56 0.91 -8.45
CA GLY A 87 6.81 1.86 -9.29
C GLY A 87 5.29 1.89 -9.08
N ARG A 88 4.66 0.78 -8.69
CA ARG A 88 3.21 0.74 -8.40
C ARG A 88 2.92 1.28 -7.00
N SER A 89 3.73 0.91 -6.00
CA SER A 89 3.56 1.34 -4.62
C SER A 89 3.75 2.84 -4.46
N SER A 90 4.70 3.47 -5.17
CA SER A 90 4.86 4.94 -5.13
C SER A 90 3.61 5.67 -5.66
N ARG A 91 2.99 5.17 -6.74
CA ARG A 91 1.77 5.79 -7.31
C ARG A 91 0.55 5.56 -6.41
N ALA A 92 0.41 4.34 -5.90
CA ALA A 92 -0.61 4.00 -4.92
C ALA A 92 -0.52 4.91 -3.68
N TRP A 93 0.69 5.14 -3.15
CA TRP A 93 0.90 6.03 -2.02
C TRP A 93 0.48 7.47 -2.32
N VAL A 94 0.84 8.01 -3.49
CA VAL A 94 0.41 9.38 -3.89
C VAL A 94 -1.12 9.48 -3.94
N ASP A 95 -1.81 8.48 -4.51
CA ASP A 95 -3.27 8.49 -4.58
C ASP A 95 -3.91 8.42 -3.19
N LEU A 96 -3.37 7.60 -2.27
CA LEU A 96 -3.82 7.52 -0.87
C LEU A 96 -3.55 8.82 -0.11
N HIS A 97 -2.38 9.44 -0.31
CA HIS A 97 -2.05 10.70 0.37
C HIS A 97 -2.96 11.85 -0.11
N ASN A 98 -3.32 11.85 -1.39
CA ASN A 98 -4.20 12.87 -1.96
C ASN A 98 -5.67 12.69 -1.53
N SER A 99 -6.12 11.48 -1.18
CA SER A 99 -7.51 11.26 -0.72
C SER A 99 -7.77 11.82 0.67
N VAL A 100 -6.76 11.83 1.55
CA VAL A 100 -6.84 12.28 2.95
C VAL A 100 -6.90 13.82 3.10
N SER A 101 -6.96 14.57 2.00
CA SER A 101 -6.88 16.05 2.02
C SER A 101 -8.15 16.80 1.57
N LEU A 102 -9.34 16.19 1.63
CA LEU A 102 -10.64 16.87 1.45
C LEU A 102 -11.45 16.93 2.74
#